data_AF-A0A2V3HZ94-F1
#
_entry.id   AF-A0A2V3HZ94-F1
#
_cell.length_a   1.000
_cell.length_b   1.000
_cell.length_c   1.000
_cell.angle_alpha   90.00
_cell.angle_beta   90.00
_cell.angle_gamma   90.00
#
_symmetry.space_group_name_H-M   'P 1'
#
loop_
_entity.id
_entity.type
_entity.pdbx_description
1 polymer ?
#
loop_
_entity_poly.entity_id
_entity_poly.type
_entity_poly.pdbx_seq_one_letter_code
_entity_poly.pdbx_strand_id
1 'polypeptide(L)'
;MTQVSASVLQELLAMDDYDRTLALDRIARKHSITAEEVLAQLKAHQSGGAAPVPDSPDIDAQLQAQTLPEGQSANYLQDAHRYRVRYDPSHDGTDRQAQIEQAIMCPSCGAPLGIPATRPIKVTCPNCSTESTFHS
;
A
#
# COMPACT_ATOMS: atom_id res chain seq x y z
N MET A 1 2.93 -6.89 32.19
CA MET A 1 3.87 -7.62 31.33
C MET A 1 3.06 -8.57 30.45
N THR A 2 2.72 -8.15 29.24
CA THR A 2 2.04 -8.98 28.24
C THR A 2 3.08 -9.89 27.60
N GLN A 3 3.25 -11.08 28.17
CA GLN A 3 4.18 -12.10 27.72
C GLN A 3 3.57 -12.93 26.58
N VAL A 4 4.32 -13.15 25.50
CA VAL A 4 3.94 -14.10 24.46
C VAL A 4 4.10 -15.52 25.03
N SER A 5 3.14 -16.41 24.76
CA SER A 5 3.19 -17.78 25.26
C SER A 5 4.36 -18.57 24.65
N ALA A 6 5.04 -19.38 25.47
CA ALA A 6 6.19 -20.18 25.05
C ALA A 6 5.92 -21.11 23.84
N SER A 7 4.69 -21.62 23.69
CA SER A 7 4.30 -22.41 22.51
C SER A 7 4.38 -21.62 21.20
N VAL A 8 4.03 -20.33 21.23
CA VAL A 8 4.05 -19.46 20.06
C VAL A 8 5.48 -19.10 19.68
N LEU A 9 6.35 -18.90 20.69
CA LEU A 9 7.77 -18.66 20.46
C LEU A 9 8.46 -19.90 19.85
N GLN A 10 8.08 -21.11 20.28
CA GLN A 10 8.62 -22.35 19.71
C GLN A 10 8.18 -22.57 18.26
N GLU A 11 6.94 -22.23 17.92
CA GLU A 11 6.42 -22.31 16.56
C GLU A 11 7.18 -21.35 15.61
N LEU A 12 7.48 -20.13 16.07
CA LEU A 12 8.30 -19.17 15.32
C LEU A 12 9.73 -19.66 15.02
N LEU A 13 10.28 -20.56 15.83
CA LEU A 13 11.60 -21.16 15.60
C LEU A 13 11.58 -22.29 14.58
N ALA A 14 10.42 -22.91 14.37
CA ALA A 14 10.24 -23.97 13.38
C ALA A 14 9.94 -23.44 11.97
N MET A 15 9.60 -22.16 11.84
CA MET A 15 9.28 -21.51 10.56
C MET A 15 10.53 -21.05 9.81
N ASP A 16 10.45 -21.06 8.48
CA ASP A 16 11.47 -20.48 7.60
C ASP A 16 11.63 -18.97 7.84
N ASP A 17 12.79 -18.40 7.48
CA ASP A 17 13.12 -16.99 7.75
C ASP A 17 12.09 -15.99 7.23
N TYR A 18 11.53 -16.24 6.04
CA TYR A 18 10.50 -15.36 5.46
C TYR A 18 9.20 -15.39 6.28
N ASP A 19 8.68 -16.59 6.53
CA ASP A 19 7.45 -16.79 7.28
C ASP A 19 7.57 -16.32 8.75
N ARG A 20 8.77 -16.44 9.31
CA ARG A 20 9.10 -15.93 10.64
C ARG A 20 8.90 -14.41 10.73
N THR A 21 9.35 -13.63 9.74
CA THR A 21 9.16 -12.16 9.76
C THR A 21 7.69 -11.77 9.75
N LEU A 22 6.89 -12.41 8.89
CA LEU A 22 5.46 -12.14 8.79
C LEU A 22 4.69 -12.55 10.06
N ALA A 23 5.08 -13.66 10.68
CA ALA A 23 4.48 -14.14 11.91
C ALA A 23 4.81 -13.21 13.10
N LEU A 24 6.04 -12.68 13.18
CA LEU A 24 6.43 -11.70 14.20
C LEU A 24 5.56 -10.44 14.16
N ASP A 25 5.35 -9.86 12.99
CA ASP A 25 4.48 -8.68 12.82
C ASP A 25 3.03 -8.94 13.23
N ARG A 26 2.52 -10.14 12.94
CA ARG A 26 1.17 -10.55 13.34
C ARG A 26 1.05 -10.70 14.86
N ILE A 27 2.04 -11.30 15.52
CA ILE A 27 2.06 -11.51 16.97
C ILE A 27 2.23 -10.18 17.71
N ALA A 28 3.11 -9.30 17.22
CA ALA A 28 3.31 -7.96 17.73
C ALA A 28 1.97 -7.20 17.83
N ARG A 29 1.20 -7.18 16.74
CA ARG A 29 -0.14 -6.56 16.71
C ARG A 29 -1.12 -7.21 17.67
N LYS A 30 -1.13 -8.55 17.75
CA LYS A 30 -2.07 -9.31 18.61
C LYS A 30 -1.83 -9.05 20.11
N HIS A 31 -0.57 -8.88 20.51
CA HIS A 31 -0.18 -8.68 21.91
C HIS A 31 0.07 -7.21 22.26
N SER A 32 -0.16 -6.29 21.32
CA SER A 32 0.07 -4.84 21.47
C SER A 32 1.49 -4.52 21.93
N ILE A 33 2.47 -5.24 21.39
CA ILE A 33 3.91 -5.08 21.64
C ILE A 33 4.62 -4.86 20.30
N THR A 34 5.84 -4.32 20.32
CA THR A 34 6.62 -4.10 19.10
C THR A 34 7.22 -5.42 18.60
N ALA A 35 7.49 -5.51 17.29
CA ALA A 35 8.16 -6.68 16.71
C ALA A 35 9.54 -6.94 17.34
N GLU A 36 10.23 -5.87 17.74
CA GLU A 36 11.50 -5.92 18.46
C GLU A 36 11.37 -6.56 19.84
N GLU A 37 10.29 -6.27 20.57
CA GLU A 37 10.02 -6.88 21.88
C GLU A 37 9.71 -8.38 21.75
N VAL A 38 8.98 -8.79 20.70
CA VAL A 38 8.73 -10.21 20.40
C VAL A 38 10.04 -10.93 20.04
N LEU A 39 10.92 -10.28 19.27
CA LEU A 39 12.25 -10.79 18.96
C LEU A 39 13.13 -10.90 20.21
N ALA A 40 13.05 -9.95 21.14
CA ALA A 40 13.75 -10.01 22.42
C ALA A 40 13.25 -11.19 23.27
N GLN A 41 11.93 -11.44 23.31
CA GLN A 41 11.34 -12.59 23.99
C GLN A 41 11.72 -13.92 23.31
N LEU A 42 11.72 -13.97 21.98
CA LEU A 42 12.16 -15.12 21.19
C LEU A 42 13.65 -15.40 21.42
N LYS A 43 14.49 -14.36 21.45
CA LYS A 43 15.91 -14.47 21.75
C LYS A 43 16.10 -14.94 23.19
N ALA A 44 15.41 -14.37 24.17
CA ALA A 44 15.47 -14.81 25.57
C ALA A 44 15.02 -16.26 25.74
N HIS A 45 14.05 -16.73 24.95
CA HIS A 45 13.62 -18.13 24.92
C HIS A 45 14.69 -19.06 24.33
N GLN A 46 15.38 -18.63 23.28
CA GLN A 46 16.50 -19.36 22.68
C GLN A 46 17.78 -19.30 23.55
N SER A 47 18.00 -18.18 24.24
CA SER A 47 19.21 -17.85 25.00
C SER A 47 19.05 -18.07 26.50
N GLY A 48 18.35 -19.14 26.89
CA GLY A 48 18.48 -19.77 28.21
C GLY A 48 19.94 -20.11 28.63
N GLY A 49 20.95 -19.74 27.84
CA GLY A 49 22.29 -19.40 28.30
C GLY A 49 22.94 -18.31 27.42
N ALA A 50 23.44 -17.26 28.08
CA ALA A 50 24.45 -16.28 27.63
C ALA A 50 24.00 -15.02 26.84
N ALA A 51 24.15 -13.86 27.51
CA ALA A 51 24.25 -12.51 26.92
C ALA A 51 25.64 -12.32 26.25
N PRO A 52 25.83 -11.33 25.34
CA PRO A 52 26.10 -9.93 25.75
C PRO A 52 25.61 -8.79 24.80
N VAL A 53 25.72 -7.56 25.32
CA VAL A 53 25.63 -6.17 24.76
C VAL A 53 26.83 -5.80 23.83
N PRO A 54 27.03 -4.55 23.28
CA PRO A 54 26.21 -3.34 23.01
C PRO A 54 26.43 -2.70 21.58
N ASP A 55 25.78 -1.54 21.30
CA ASP A 55 26.40 -0.24 20.89
C ASP A 55 25.79 0.55 19.69
N SER A 56 25.33 1.79 20.00
CA SER A 56 25.33 3.06 19.23
C SER A 56 24.36 3.31 18.03
N PRO A 57 24.17 4.58 17.60
CA PRO A 57 23.72 5.75 18.37
C PRO A 57 22.61 6.57 17.66
N ASP A 58 22.06 7.52 18.42
CA ASP A 58 21.28 8.73 18.07
C ASP A 58 21.33 9.19 16.59
N ILE A 59 20.21 9.06 15.88
CA ILE A 59 19.93 9.79 14.63
C ILE A 59 18.51 10.37 14.75
N ASP A 60 18.42 11.66 14.44
CA ASP A 60 17.19 12.41 14.15
C ASP A 60 16.52 13.14 15.33
N ALA A 61 17.32 14.01 15.95
CA ALA A 61 16.81 15.36 16.18
C ALA A 61 16.41 15.97 14.81
N GLN A 62 15.15 16.44 14.72
CA GLN A 62 14.60 17.31 13.66
C GLN A 62 13.69 16.70 12.57
N LEU A 63 12.79 15.78 12.93
CA LEU A 63 11.44 15.82 12.35
C LEU A 63 10.50 16.55 13.32
N GLN A 64 10.20 17.82 13.01
CA GLN A 64 9.02 18.49 13.55
C GLN A 64 7.80 17.72 13.05
N ALA A 65 7.37 16.74 13.85
CA ALA A 65 6.06 16.13 13.73
C ALA A 65 5.04 17.25 13.84
N GLN A 66 4.44 17.62 12.70
CA GLN A 66 3.17 18.30 12.71
C GLN A 66 2.22 17.34 13.42
N THR A 67 1.96 17.61 14.69
CA THR A 67 1.02 16.86 15.51
C THR A 67 -0.35 17.06 14.88
N LEU A 68 -0.75 16.12 14.02
CA LEU A 68 -2.15 15.99 13.64
C LEU A 68 -2.93 15.83 14.96
N PRO A 69 -4.00 16.62 15.19
CA PRO A 69 -4.76 16.53 16.42
C PRO A 69 -5.24 15.09 16.64
N GLU A 70 -4.83 14.51 17.77
CA GLU A 70 -5.27 13.20 18.25
C GLU A 70 -6.80 13.16 18.25
N GLY A 71 -7.38 12.29 17.42
CA GLY A 71 -8.82 12.06 17.36
C GLY A 71 -9.44 12.08 15.96
N GLN A 72 -8.71 12.54 14.94
CA GLN A 72 -9.17 12.31 13.56
C GLN A 72 -8.72 10.92 13.11
N SER A 73 -9.50 9.90 13.49
CA SER A 73 -9.44 8.63 12.77
C SER A 73 -9.57 8.94 11.28
N ALA A 74 -8.66 8.42 10.44
CA ALA A 74 -8.77 8.56 9.00
C ALA A 74 -10.22 8.25 8.59
N ASN A 75 -10.84 9.14 7.81
CA ASN A 75 -12.21 8.92 7.36
C ASN A 75 -12.18 7.80 6.31
N TYR A 76 -12.25 6.56 6.79
CA TYR A 76 -12.25 5.38 5.95
C TYR A 76 -13.56 5.37 5.17
N LEU A 77 -13.45 5.75 3.91
CA LEU A 77 -14.54 5.72 2.95
C LEU A 77 -15.04 4.27 2.85
N GLN A 78 -16.29 4.03 3.24
CA GLN A 78 -16.83 2.66 3.33
C GLN A 78 -16.76 1.90 2.00
N ASP A 79 -16.81 2.64 0.87
CA ASP A 79 -16.70 2.07 -0.47
C ASP A 79 -15.53 2.70 -1.25
N ALA A 80 -14.31 2.34 -0.87
CA ALA A 80 -13.10 2.75 -1.61
C ALA A 80 -13.12 2.28 -3.08
N HIS A 81 -13.89 1.25 -3.42
CA HIS A 81 -13.98 0.70 -4.77
C HIS A 81 -14.66 1.66 -5.76
N ARG A 82 -15.60 2.51 -5.31
CA ARG A 82 -16.25 3.55 -6.13
C ARG A 82 -15.28 4.59 -6.69
N TYR A 83 -14.17 4.82 -6.01
CA TYR A 83 -13.20 5.87 -6.36
C TYR A 83 -11.98 5.33 -7.10
N ARG A 84 -11.94 4.02 -7.38
CA ARG A 84 -10.89 3.42 -8.20
C ARG A 84 -11.16 3.68 -9.67
N VAL A 85 -10.13 4.11 -10.39
CA VAL A 85 -10.13 4.14 -11.84
C VAL A 85 -10.42 2.71 -12.33
N ARG A 86 -11.49 2.54 -13.10
CA ARG A 86 -11.94 1.24 -13.60
C ARG A 86 -10.94 0.75 -14.65
N TYR A 87 -9.98 -0.07 -14.23
CA TYR A 87 -9.20 -0.89 -15.16
C TYR A 87 -10.09 -2.05 -15.60
N ASP A 88 -10.31 -2.19 -16.91
CA ASP A 88 -11.02 -3.33 -17.49
C ASP A 88 -9.98 -4.32 -18.06
N PRO A 89 -9.68 -5.42 -17.34
CA PRO A 89 -8.70 -6.42 -17.76
C PRO A 89 -9.25 -7.40 -18.81
N SER A 90 -10.47 -7.19 -19.31
CA SER A 90 -11.05 -8.02 -20.36
C SER A 90 -10.20 -7.93 -21.64
N HIS A 91 -10.25 -8.98 -22.47
CA HIS A 91 -9.60 -8.97 -23.78
C HIS A 91 -10.00 -7.73 -24.60
N ASP A 92 -11.30 -7.42 -24.64
CA ASP A 92 -11.83 -6.21 -25.29
C ASP A 92 -11.24 -4.91 -24.71
N GLY A 93 -11.10 -4.82 -23.38
CA GLY A 93 -10.48 -3.68 -22.72
C GLY A 93 -9.02 -3.50 -23.12
N THR A 94 -8.28 -4.59 -23.29
CA THR A 94 -6.89 -4.60 -23.74
C THR A 94 -6.79 -4.20 -25.22
N ASP A 95 -7.66 -4.72 -26.09
CA ASP A 95 -7.71 -4.38 -27.51
C ASP A 95 -8.01 -2.88 -27.72
N ARG A 96 -8.94 -2.33 -26.93
CA ARG A 96 -9.27 -0.90 -26.96
C ARG A 96 -8.12 -0.02 -26.46
N GLN A 97 -7.40 -0.47 -25.44
CA GLN A 97 -6.19 0.22 -24.95
C GLN A 97 -5.05 0.16 -25.96
N ALA A 98 -4.88 -0.96 -26.67
CA ALA A 98 -3.84 -1.12 -27.70
C ALA A 98 -4.03 -0.19 -28.90
N GLN A 99 -5.26 0.22 -29.20
CA GLN A 99 -5.58 1.17 -30.28
C GLN A 99 -5.34 2.64 -29.88
N ILE A 100 -5.00 2.94 -28.62
CA ILE A 100 -4.72 4.30 -28.16
C ILE A 100 -3.24 4.63 -28.42
N GLU A 101 -3.00 5.50 -29.39
CA GLU A 101 -1.64 5.92 -29.77
C GLU A 101 -1.31 7.35 -29.33
N GLN A 102 -2.32 8.15 -29.01
CA GLN A 102 -2.18 9.57 -28.68
C GLN A 102 -3.04 9.94 -27.47
N ALA A 103 -2.68 11.05 -26.81
CA ALA A 103 -3.48 11.64 -25.75
C ALA A 103 -3.77 13.12 -26.06
N ILE A 104 -5.01 13.54 -25.84
CA ILE A 104 -5.48 14.93 -26.00
C ILE A 104 -6.24 15.39 -24.77
N MET A 105 -6.35 16.70 -24.57
CA MET A 105 -7.19 17.26 -23.51
C MET A 105 -8.61 17.53 -24.02
N CYS A 106 -9.62 17.15 -23.24
CA CYS A 106 -10.99 17.54 -23.53
C CYS A 106 -11.14 19.07 -23.46
N PRO A 107 -11.67 19.75 -24.50
CA PRO A 107 -11.79 21.22 -24.50
C PRO A 107 -12.80 21.76 -23.49
N SER A 108 -13.71 20.91 -22.97
CA SER A 108 -14.75 21.32 -22.03
C SER A 108 -14.37 21.17 -20.56
N CYS A 109 -13.65 20.10 -20.20
CA CYS A 109 -13.33 19.81 -18.80
C CYS A 109 -11.82 19.62 -18.52
N GLY A 110 -10.96 19.69 -19.53
CA GLY A 110 -9.52 19.50 -19.38
C GLY A 110 -9.07 18.07 -19.06
N ALA A 111 -10.00 17.09 -19.02
CA ALA A 111 -9.65 15.70 -18.75
C ALA A 111 -8.78 15.11 -19.89
N PRO A 112 -7.71 14.36 -19.57
CA PRO A 112 -6.90 13.68 -20.57
C PRO A 112 -7.67 12.50 -21.19
N LEU A 113 -7.66 12.39 -22.52
CA LEU A 113 -8.33 11.36 -23.29
C LEU A 113 -7.33 10.66 -24.22
N GLY A 114 -7.24 9.33 -24.10
CA GLY A 114 -6.52 8.50 -25.06
C GLY A 114 -7.34 8.31 -26.33
N ILE A 115 -6.74 8.58 -27.49
CA ILE A 115 -7.39 8.49 -28.81
C ILE A 115 -6.47 7.77 -29.82
N PRO A 116 -7.04 7.09 -30.83
CA PRO A 116 -6.26 6.55 -31.94
C PRO A 116 -5.68 7.67 -32.82
N ALA A 117 -4.59 7.41 -33.56
CA ALA A 117 -4.00 8.40 -34.47
C ALA A 117 -4.79 8.60 -35.78
N THR A 118 -5.84 7.79 -36.01
CA THR A 118 -6.73 7.97 -37.16
C THR A 118 -7.53 9.26 -37.01
N ARG A 119 -7.67 10.03 -38.10
CA ARG A 119 -8.45 11.26 -38.18
C ARG A 119 -9.29 11.21 -39.48
N PRO A 120 -10.50 11.79 -39.53
CA PRO A 120 -11.21 12.48 -38.46
C PRO A 120 -11.90 11.49 -37.50
N ILE A 121 -11.92 11.82 -36.20
CA ILE A 121 -12.58 10.99 -35.18
C ILE A 121 -13.54 11.79 -34.34
N LYS A 122 -14.59 11.11 -33.90
CA LYS A 122 -15.61 11.61 -33.01
C LYS A 122 -15.44 10.97 -31.65
N VAL A 123 -15.13 11.75 -30.62
CA VAL A 123 -14.86 11.25 -29.26
C VAL A 123 -15.82 11.87 -28.26
N THR A 124 -16.31 11.05 -27.35
CA THR A 124 -17.15 11.48 -26.23
C THR A 124 -16.35 11.37 -24.94
N CYS A 125 -16.22 12.47 -24.21
CA CYS A 125 -15.48 12.48 -22.96
C CYS A 125 -16.25 11.72 -21.86
N PRO A 126 -15.69 10.69 -21.21
CA PRO A 126 -16.35 9.97 -20.13
C PRO A 126 -16.52 10.81 -18.85
N ASN A 127 -15.80 11.93 -18.71
CA ASN A 127 -15.85 12.78 -17.52
C ASN A 127 -16.99 13.82 -17.58
N CYS A 128 -17.18 14.48 -18.73
CA CYS A 128 -18.19 15.54 -18.88
C CYS A 128 -19.29 15.21 -19.90
N SER A 129 -19.21 14.06 -20.58
CA SER A 129 -20.12 13.64 -21.65
C SER A 129 -20.14 14.59 -22.86
N THR A 130 -19.19 15.51 -22.98
CA THR A 130 -19.09 16.37 -24.16
C THR A 130 -18.52 15.61 -25.34
N GLU A 131 -19.19 15.78 -26.48
CA GLU A 131 -18.79 15.26 -27.76
C GLU A 131 -17.89 16.26 -28.51
N SER A 132 -16.77 15.80 -29.05
CA SER A 132 -15.82 16.63 -29.79
C SER A 132 -15.26 15.86 -30.99
N THR A 133 -15.00 16.59 -32.08
CA THR A 133 -14.48 16.01 -33.32
C THR A 133 -13.07 16.54 -33.55
N PHE A 134 -12.11 15.63 -33.76
CA PHE A 134 -10.71 15.96 -34.00
C PHE A 134 -10.34 15.63 -35.44
N HIS A 135 -9.77 16.62 -36.14
CA HIS A 135 -9.46 16.54 -37.57
C HIS A 135 -7.95 16.46 -37.89
N SER A 136 -7.07 16.74 -36.93
CA SER A 136 -5.60 16.75 -37.10
C SER A 136 -4.87 16.19 -35.89
#